data_AF-A0A7N0TEY0-F1
#
_entry.id   AF-A0A7N0TEY0-F1
#
_cell.length_a   1.000
_cell.length_b   1.000
_cell.length_c   1.000
_cell.angle_alpha   90.00
_cell.angle_beta   90.00
_cell.angle_gamma   90.00
#
_symmetry.space_group_name_H-M   'P 1'
#
loop_
_entity.id
_entity.type
_entity.pdbx_description
1 polymer ?
#
loop_
_entity_poly.entity_id
_entity_poly.type
_entity_poly.pdbx_seq_one_letter_code
_entity_poly.pdbx_strand_id
1 'polypeptide(L)'
;MEASAGAPRITQPGFEPDTEAIKRRLLNKGVTPTPKIVHTLRKKEIQKSTRKASKSAAAAPGQLTDSEKRAVAEDDHFLTLRQEYKEFVRAVGKVKERDAPGAVMVGRPWEGVERAALREAAGGRGEYGGEGLRGEALMELGRVLIYSPARSATQQGSGKLGKWKINFLSTQKWENPLMGWTSTGDPYAHVGDSALSFDSEEAAKSFAERHGWDYVVKKRQTPILKVKAYADNFKWKGPPKAGESASQS
;
A
#
# COMPACT_ATOMS: atom_id res chain seq x y z
N MET A 1 41.98 10.30 -18.25
CA MET A 1 41.29 9.29 -19.06
C MET A 1 41.94 7.95 -18.76
N GLU A 2 41.38 7.17 -17.84
CA GLU A 2 41.71 5.75 -17.74
C GLU A 2 40.39 4.99 -17.58
N ALA A 3 39.95 4.37 -18.68
CA ALA A 3 38.80 3.50 -18.69
C ALA A 3 39.25 2.13 -18.17
N SER A 4 38.82 1.78 -16.96
CA SER A 4 38.92 0.41 -16.45
C SER A 4 38.03 -0.47 -17.32
N ALA A 5 38.63 -1.15 -18.29
CA ALA A 5 38.00 -2.22 -19.04
C ALA A 5 37.73 -3.38 -18.08
N GLY A 6 36.49 -3.49 -17.61
CA GLY A 6 36.05 -4.62 -16.79
C GLY A 6 36.32 -5.94 -17.52
N ALA A 7 36.90 -6.90 -16.79
CA ALA A 7 37.24 -8.22 -17.28
C ALA A 7 36.04 -8.89 -18.01
N PRO A 8 36.28 -9.67 -19.09
CA PRO A 8 35.21 -10.36 -19.80
C PRO A 8 34.44 -11.26 -18.82
N ARG A 9 33.13 -11.04 -18.71
CA ARG A 9 32.25 -11.87 -17.88
C ARG A 9 32.32 -13.31 -18.40
N ILE A 10 33.03 -14.16 -17.66
CA ILE A 10 32.99 -15.61 -17.84
C ILE A 10 31.52 -16.01 -17.79
N THR A 11 30.98 -16.49 -18.90
CA THR A 11 29.62 -17.01 -18.99
C THR A 11 29.53 -18.24 -18.09
N GLN A 12 28.99 -18.05 -16.89
CA GLN A 12 28.61 -19.15 -15.99
C GLN A 12 27.76 -20.16 -16.78
N PRO A 13 27.96 -21.48 -16.59
CA PRO A 13 27.13 -22.48 -17.25
C PRO A 13 25.66 -22.21 -16.89
N GLY A 14 24.83 -22.00 -17.91
CA GLY A 14 23.42 -21.66 -17.72
C GLY A 14 22.72 -22.75 -16.91
N PHE A 15 22.00 -22.36 -15.86
CA PHE A 15 21.17 -23.28 -15.09
C PHE A 15 20.15 -23.95 -16.03
N GLU A 16 20.28 -25.26 -16.24
CA GLU A 16 19.36 -26.05 -17.04
C GLU A 16 18.38 -26.79 -16.12
N PRO A 17 17.09 -26.39 -16.10
CA PRO A 17 16.10 -27.06 -15.26
C PRO A 17 15.72 -28.43 -15.84
N ASP A 18 15.59 -29.43 -14.97
CA ASP A 18 15.24 -30.79 -15.35
C ASP A 18 13.81 -30.87 -15.91
N THR A 19 13.72 -31.10 -17.23
CA THR A 19 12.44 -31.14 -17.94
C THR A 19 11.60 -32.37 -17.61
N GLU A 20 12.21 -33.48 -17.16
CA GLU A 20 11.47 -34.68 -16.76
C GLU A 20 10.75 -34.47 -15.43
N ALA A 21 11.40 -33.81 -14.47
CA ALA A 21 10.78 -33.45 -13.21
C ALA A 21 9.55 -32.54 -13.40
N ILE A 22 9.62 -31.60 -14.36
CA ILE A 22 8.48 -30.75 -14.73
C ILE A 22 7.33 -31.60 -15.30
N LYS A 23 7.62 -32.54 -16.20
CA LYS A 23 6.60 -33.43 -16.78
C LYS A 23 5.95 -34.32 -15.72
N ARG A 24 6.72 -34.92 -14.81
CA ARG A 24 6.22 -35.74 -13.69
C ARG A 24 5.30 -34.94 -12.76
N ARG A 25 5.68 -33.70 -12.43
CA ARG A 25 4.85 -32.79 -11.60
C ARG A 25 3.55 -32.39 -12.28
N LEU A 26 3.54 -32.24 -13.61
CA LEU A 26 2.32 -31.93 -14.36
C LEU A 26 1.36 -33.13 -14.38
N LEU A 27 1.90 -34.33 -14.61
CA LEU A 27 1.13 -35.58 -14.56
C LEU A 27 0.51 -35.83 -13.18
N ASN A 28 1.27 -35.62 -12.10
CA ASN A 28 0.75 -35.73 -10.73
C ASN A 28 -0.37 -34.72 -10.41
N LYS A 29 -0.46 -33.63 -11.19
CA LYS A 29 -1.51 -32.61 -11.07
C LYS A 29 -2.65 -32.80 -12.07
N GLY A 30 -2.67 -33.91 -12.81
CA GLY A 30 -3.69 -34.20 -13.83
C GLY A 30 -3.59 -33.32 -15.09
N VAL A 31 -2.47 -32.61 -15.30
CA VAL A 31 -2.26 -31.74 -16.47
C VAL A 31 -1.40 -32.46 -17.48
N THR A 32 -1.87 -32.56 -18.73
CA THR A 32 -1.07 -33.17 -19.80
C THR A 32 0.15 -32.29 -20.11
N PRO A 33 1.37 -32.84 -20.09
CA PRO A 33 2.59 -32.06 -20.30
C PRO A 33 2.77 -31.73 -21.79
N THR A 34 2.09 -30.67 -22.25
CA THR A 34 2.28 -30.17 -23.62
C THR A 34 3.62 -29.42 -23.76
N PRO A 35 4.26 -29.43 -24.95
CA PRO A 35 5.55 -28.76 -25.17
C PRO A 35 5.55 -27.28 -24.78
N LYS A 36 4.43 -26.57 -25.02
CA LYS A 36 4.28 -25.15 -24.68
C LYS A 36 4.26 -24.91 -23.17
N ILE A 37 3.53 -25.74 -22.42
CA ILE A 37 3.46 -25.66 -20.95
C ILE A 37 4.84 -25.94 -20.35
N VAL A 38 5.50 -27.02 -20.77
CA VAL A 38 6.83 -27.39 -20.29
C VAL A 38 7.85 -26.29 -20.59
N HIS A 39 7.83 -25.72 -21.80
CA HIS A 39 8.71 -24.62 -22.18
C HIS A 39 8.50 -23.37 -21.30
N THR A 40 7.25 -22.99 -21.04
CA THR A 40 6.96 -21.82 -20.19
C THR A 40 7.42 -22.02 -18.75
N LEU A 41 7.28 -23.24 -18.21
CA LEU A 41 7.72 -23.58 -16.86
C LEU A 41 9.25 -23.62 -16.76
N ARG A 42 9.93 -24.22 -17.75
CA ARG A 42 11.41 -24.18 -17.86
C ARG A 42 11.91 -22.73 -17.87
N LYS A 43 11.29 -21.86 -18.68
CA LYS A 43 11.64 -20.43 -18.74
C LYS A 43 11.45 -19.72 -17.40
N LYS A 44 10.37 -20.02 -16.66
CA LYS A 44 10.13 -19.46 -15.32
C LYS A 44 11.16 -19.94 -14.30
N GLU A 45 11.58 -21.21 -14.36
CA GLU A 45 12.62 -21.74 -13.47
C GLU A 45 13.99 -21.12 -13.75
N ILE A 46 14.35 -20.92 -15.02
CA ILE A 46 15.56 -20.17 -15.41
C ILE A 46 15.50 -18.74 -14.88
N GLN A 47 14.39 -18.04 -15.04
CA GLN A 47 14.26 -16.66 -14.53
C GLN A 47 14.33 -16.59 -13.00
N LYS A 48 13.79 -17.59 -12.31
CA LYS A 48 13.86 -17.68 -10.84
C LYS A 48 15.29 -17.94 -10.38
N SER A 49 16.03 -18.81 -11.07
CA SER A 49 17.43 -19.10 -10.75
C SER A 49 18.32 -17.90 -11.01
N THR A 50 18.16 -17.19 -12.13
CA THR A 50 18.94 -15.97 -12.42
C THR A 50 18.69 -14.87 -11.40
N ARG A 51 17.44 -14.68 -10.96
CA ARG A 51 17.10 -13.74 -9.88
C ARG A 51 17.69 -14.15 -8.53
N LYS A 52 17.73 -15.46 -8.23
CA LYS A 52 18.35 -15.96 -6.99
C LYS A 52 19.86 -15.76 -7.04
N ALA A 53 20.49 -16.05 -8.17
CA ALA A 53 21.91 -15.87 -8.41
C ALA A 53 22.31 -14.39 -8.35
N SER A 54 21.53 -13.48 -8.92
CA SER A 54 21.79 -12.04 -8.82
C SER A 54 21.64 -11.53 -7.39
N LYS A 55 20.67 -12.05 -6.64
CA LYS A 55 20.52 -11.73 -5.21
C LYS A 55 21.68 -12.26 -4.36
N SER A 56 22.18 -13.48 -4.64
CA SER A 56 23.34 -14.02 -3.94
C SER A 56 24.66 -13.37 -4.36
N ALA A 57 24.79 -12.92 -5.62
CA ALA A 57 25.93 -12.14 -6.08
C ALA A 57 25.95 -10.75 -5.46
N ALA A 58 24.78 -10.11 -5.29
CA ALA A 58 24.64 -8.86 -4.55
C ALA A 58 24.87 -9.03 -3.03
N ALA A 59 24.72 -10.26 -2.52
CA ALA A 59 25.02 -10.62 -1.14
C ALA A 59 26.42 -11.25 -0.96
N ALA A 60 27.23 -11.32 -2.02
CA ALA A 60 28.62 -11.76 -1.89
C ALA A 60 29.37 -10.71 -1.07
N PRO A 61 30.00 -11.10 0.05
CA PRO A 61 30.61 -10.15 0.95
C PRO A 61 31.84 -9.51 0.28
N GLY A 62 31.80 -8.19 0.07
CA GLY A 62 32.99 -7.42 0.39
C GLY A 62 33.36 -7.74 1.84
N GLN A 63 34.65 -7.88 2.16
CA GLN A 63 35.10 -8.26 3.50
C GLN A 63 34.30 -7.48 4.56
N LEU A 64 33.46 -8.19 5.32
CA LEU A 64 32.59 -7.57 6.31
C LEU A 64 33.47 -6.72 7.23
N THR A 65 33.12 -5.46 7.34
CA THR A 65 33.71 -4.54 8.31
C THR A 65 33.56 -5.14 9.71
N ASP A 66 34.49 -4.84 10.61
CA ASP A 66 34.44 -5.44 11.96
C ASP A 66 33.16 -5.06 12.73
N SER A 67 32.52 -3.95 12.36
CA SER A 67 31.16 -3.59 12.81
C SER A 67 30.09 -4.57 12.36
N GLU A 68 30.14 -5.05 11.11
CA GLU A 68 29.15 -5.99 10.58
C GLU A 68 29.33 -7.39 11.20
N LYS A 69 30.58 -7.79 11.51
CA LYS A 69 30.84 -9.03 12.26
C LYS A 69 30.30 -8.98 13.69
N ARG A 70 30.44 -7.82 14.36
CA ARG A 70 29.86 -7.60 15.69
C ARG A 70 28.34 -7.66 15.65
N ALA A 71 27.71 -7.05 14.65
CA ALA A 71 26.25 -7.12 14.48
C ALA A 71 25.75 -8.56 14.28
N VAL A 72 26.44 -9.38 13.47
CA VAL A 72 26.08 -10.79 13.28
C VAL A 72 26.25 -11.59 14.59
N ALA A 73 27.32 -11.35 15.35
CA ALA A 73 27.51 -12.00 16.65
C ALA A 73 26.47 -11.56 17.69
N GLU A 74 26.06 -10.29 17.67
CA GLU A 74 24.97 -9.75 18.50
C GLU A 74 23.61 -10.36 18.11
N ASP A 75 23.35 -10.54 16.81
CA ASP A 75 22.14 -11.21 16.32
C ASP A 75 22.10 -12.68 16.74
N ASP A 76 23.21 -13.41 16.64
CA ASP A 76 23.31 -14.80 17.11
C ASP A 76 23.07 -14.88 18.63
N HIS A 77 23.65 -13.95 19.40
CA HIS A 77 23.43 -13.86 20.84
C HIS A 77 21.98 -13.53 21.20
N PHE A 78 21.32 -12.66 20.42
CA PHE A 78 19.90 -12.38 20.61
C PHE A 78 19.03 -13.60 20.31
N LEU A 79 19.39 -14.40 19.31
CA LEU A 79 18.67 -15.64 18.98
C LEU A 79 18.81 -16.68 20.09
N THR A 80 19.98 -16.82 20.72
CA THR A 80 20.15 -17.73 21.88
C THR A 80 19.31 -17.26 23.06
N LEU A 81 19.38 -15.98 23.43
CA LEU A 81 18.56 -15.41 24.51
C LEU A 81 17.05 -15.60 24.27
N ARG A 82 16.61 -15.44 23.01
CA ARG A 82 15.21 -15.67 22.63
C ARG A 82 14.80 -17.14 22.78
N GLN A 83 15.68 -18.08 22.46
CA GLN A 83 15.43 -19.51 22.62
C GLN A 83 15.35 -19.88 24.11
N GLU A 84 16.33 -19.46 24.90
CA GLU A 84 16.36 -19.64 26.36
C GLU A 84 15.10 -19.07 27.01
N TYR A 85 14.69 -17.87 26.62
CA TYR A 85 13.46 -17.25 27.11
C TYR A 85 12.21 -18.07 26.76
N LYS A 86 12.14 -18.62 25.55
CA LYS A 86 11.01 -19.45 25.11
C LYS A 86 10.96 -20.77 25.89
N GLU A 87 12.11 -21.35 26.17
CA GLU A 87 12.23 -22.54 27.01
C GLU A 87 11.84 -22.27 28.45
N PHE A 88 12.28 -21.14 29.02
CA PHE A 88 11.89 -20.66 30.34
C PHE A 88 10.38 -20.46 30.46
N VAL A 89 9.75 -19.74 29.53
CA VAL A 89 8.29 -19.52 29.53
C VAL A 89 7.53 -20.83 29.38
N ARG A 90 8.03 -21.76 28.57
CA ARG A 90 7.43 -23.10 28.44
C ARG A 90 7.57 -23.89 29.75
N ALA A 91 8.70 -23.81 30.44
CA ALA A 91 8.91 -24.46 31.73
C ALA A 91 7.99 -23.88 32.82
N VAL A 92 7.87 -22.55 32.91
CA VAL A 92 6.93 -21.86 33.80
C VAL A 92 5.48 -22.24 33.48
N GLY A 93 5.13 -22.34 32.19
CA GLY A 93 3.83 -22.82 31.74
C GLY A 93 3.52 -24.26 32.19
N LYS A 94 4.51 -25.16 32.16
CA LYS A 94 4.37 -26.55 32.65
C LYS A 94 4.24 -26.65 34.17
N VAL A 95 4.88 -25.76 34.93
CA VAL A 95 4.77 -25.71 36.40
C VAL A 95 3.37 -25.24 36.82
N LYS A 96 2.72 -24.36 36.05
CA LYS A 96 1.33 -23.94 36.27
C LYS A 96 0.30 -25.07 36.11
N GLU A 97 0.64 -26.14 35.39
CA GLU A 97 -0.22 -27.29 35.09
C GLU A 97 -0.10 -28.42 36.14
N ARG A 98 0.86 -28.34 37.07
CA ARG A 98 1.10 -29.32 38.15
C ARG A 98 0.88 -28.65 39.51
N ASP A 99 -0.39 -28.58 39.91
CA ASP A 99 -0.96 -28.23 41.22
C ASP A 99 -0.02 -27.74 42.36
N ALA A 100 -0.07 -26.44 42.68
CA ALA A 100 0.15 -25.87 44.02
C ALA A 100 -0.49 -24.47 44.17
N PRO A 101 -1.17 -24.15 45.29
CA PRO A 101 -1.77 -22.85 45.55
C PRO A 101 -0.71 -21.88 46.08
N GLY A 102 -0.14 -21.04 45.21
CA GLY A 102 0.81 -20.01 45.68
C GLY A 102 1.54 -19.18 44.63
N ALA A 103 1.51 -19.56 43.35
CA ALA A 103 2.22 -18.81 42.31
C ALA A 103 1.27 -17.97 41.45
N VAL A 104 0.62 -16.97 42.05
CA VAL A 104 -0.02 -15.89 41.29
C VAL A 104 1.05 -14.84 41.00
N MET A 105 1.86 -15.07 39.96
CA MET A 105 2.59 -13.97 39.33
C MET A 105 1.56 -13.11 38.60
N VAL A 106 1.21 -11.97 39.20
CA VAL A 106 0.30 -10.98 38.61
C VAL A 106 1.02 -10.35 37.41
N GLY A 107 0.48 -10.57 36.21
CA GLY A 107 0.94 -9.94 34.97
C GLY A 107 1.95 -10.76 34.18
N ARG A 108 2.01 -10.48 32.87
CA ARG A 108 3.08 -10.99 32.02
C ARG A 108 4.40 -10.35 32.47
N PRO A 109 5.54 -11.07 32.51
CA PRO A 109 6.84 -10.52 32.96
C PRO A 109 7.34 -9.28 32.19
N TRP A 110 6.73 -8.95 31.06
CA TRP A 110 7.01 -7.76 30.22
C TRP A 110 5.83 -6.77 30.17
N GLU A 111 4.73 -7.06 30.85
CA GLU A 111 3.72 -6.08 31.23
C GLU A 111 4.17 -5.50 32.57
N GLY A 112 4.95 -4.42 32.53
CA GLY A 112 5.19 -3.62 33.73
C GLY A 112 3.86 -3.25 34.38
N VAL A 113 3.86 -3.10 35.71
CA VAL A 113 2.68 -2.75 36.54
C VAL A 113 1.88 -1.59 35.95
N GLU A 114 2.57 -0.67 35.26
CA GLU A 114 2.00 0.46 34.54
C GLU A 114 0.95 0.09 33.48
N ARG A 115 1.08 -1.05 32.79
CA ARG A 115 0.17 -1.41 31.70
C ARG A 115 -1.09 -2.13 32.18
N ALA A 116 -1.02 -2.78 33.35
CA ALA A 116 -2.20 -3.27 34.06
C ALA A 116 -3.01 -2.09 34.63
N ALA A 117 -2.31 -1.12 35.24
CA ALA A 117 -2.90 0.15 35.66
C ALA A 117 -3.47 0.95 34.47
N LEU A 118 -2.80 0.97 33.32
CA LEU A 118 -3.27 1.63 32.09
C LEU A 118 -4.54 0.95 31.53
N ARG A 119 -4.66 -0.38 31.64
CA ARG A 119 -5.85 -1.13 31.21
C ARG A 119 -7.02 -0.88 32.15
N GLU A 120 -6.77 -0.74 33.45
CA GLU A 120 -7.76 -0.36 34.45
C GLU A 120 -8.20 1.10 34.27
N ALA A 121 -7.26 2.01 33.99
CA ALA A 121 -7.52 3.41 33.64
C ALA A 121 -8.28 3.57 32.31
N ALA A 122 -7.96 2.75 31.30
CA ALA A 122 -8.67 2.73 30.02
C ALA A 122 -10.06 2.04 30.10
N GLY A 123 -10.30 1.23 31.14
CA GLY A 123 -11.60 0.64 31.44
C GLY A 123 -12.55 1.58 32.19
N GLY A 124 -12.01 2.66 32.78
CA GLY A 124 -12.79 3.74 33.35
C GLY A 124 -13.42 4.60 32.26
N ARG A 125 -14.75 4.70 32.26
CA ARG A 125 -15.48 5.78 31.58
C ARG A 125 -15.25 7.10 32.30
N GLY A 126 -14.00 7.56 32.31
CA GLY A 126 -13.61 8.88 32.74
C GLY A 126 -13.72 9.83 31.56
N GLU A 127 -14.62 10.81 31.66
CA GLU A 127 -14.65 11.96 30.77
C GLU A 127 -13.26 12.61 30.78
N TYR A 128 -12.54 12.49 29.66
CA TYR A 128 -11.24 13.12 29.49
C TYR A 128 -11.45 14.63 29.39
N GLY A 129 -11.34 15.33 30.53
CA GLY A 129 -11.26 16.79 30.63
C GLY A 129 -9.88 17.31 30.27
N GLY A 130 -9.31 16.86 29.15
CA GLY A 130 -8.14 17.51 28.56
C GLY A 130 -8.62 18.72 27.76
N GLU A 131 -7.94 19.86 27.90
CA GLU A 131 -8.22 21.07 27.14
C GLU A 131 -8.52 20.71 25.68
N GLY A 132 -9.79 20.94 25.30
CA GLY A 132 -10.31 20.57 24.00
C GLY A 132 -9.38 21.13 22.92
N LEU A 133 -9.03 20.28 21.96
CA LEU A 133 -8.43 20.67 20.69
C LEU A 133 -8.96 22.05 20.31
N ARG A 134 -8.08 23.06 20.28
CA ARG A 134 -8.42 24.48 20.08
C ARG A 134 -9.62 24.61 19.13
N GLY A 135 -10.79 24.94 19.69
CA GLY A 135 -12.07 24.99 18.94
C GLY A 135 -12.04 25.96 17.76
N GLU A 136 -11.10 26.91 17.77
CA GLU A 136 -10.86 27.87 16.69
C GLU A 136 -10.34 27.20 15.40
N ALA A 137 -9.48 26.17 15.52
CA ALA A 137 -8.99 25.43 14.35
C ALA A 137 -10.10 24.58 13.71
N LEU A 138 -11.07 24.11 14.52
CA LEU A 138 -12.25 23.38 14.04
C LEU A 138 -13.21 24.28 13.24
N MET A 139 -13.27 25.59 13.52
CA MET A 139 -14.13 26.53 12.78
C MET A 139 -13.55 26.93 11.42
N GLU A 140 -12.23 27.10 11.28
CA GLU A 140 -11.60 27.35 9.97
C GLU A 140 -11.48 26.07 9.11
N LEU A 141 -11.26 24.90 9.72
CA LEU A 141 -11.36 23.59 9.05
C LEU A 141 -12.80 23.15 8.80
N GLY A 142 -13.78 23.93 9.30
CA GLY A 142 -15.19 23.60 9.26
C GLY A 142 -15.76 23.51 7.87
N ARG A 143 -15.20 24.22 6.87
CA ARG A 143 -15.73 24.22 5.50
C ARG A 143 -15.18 23.09 4.66
N VAL A 144 -16.07 22.16 4.32
CA VAL A 144 -15.73 20.91 3.65
C VAL A 144 -16.53 20.78 2.35
N LEU A 145 -15.88 20.36 1.27
CA LEU A 145 -16.52 20.15 -0.02
C LEU A 145 -16.84 18.68 -0.23
N ILE A 146 -18.13 18.34 -0.27
CA ILE A 146 -18.60 17.01 -0.62
C ILE A 146 -18.76 16.94 -2.13
N TYR A 147 -18.04 16.04 -2.79
CA TYR A 147 -18.06 15.92 -4.25
C TYR A 147 -17.87 14.48 -4.72
N SER A 148 -18.39 14.17 -5.91
CA SER A 148 -17.99 12.98 -6.66
C SER A 148 -16.82 13.36 -7.58
N PRO A 149 -15.66 12.70 -7.48
CA PRO A 149 -14.55 12.93 -8.40
C PRO A 149 -14.98 12.72 -9.85
N ALA A 150 -14.55 13.66 -10.71
CA ALA A 150 -14.75 13.54 -12.15
C ALA A 150 -13.89 12.40 -12.70
N ARG A 151 -14.24 11.94 -13.89
CA ARG A 151 -13.43 10.97 -14.62
C ARG A 151 -12.09 11.61 -14.97
N SER A 152 -10.98 10.90 -14.77
CA SER A 152 -9.68 11.37 -15.25
C SER A 152 -9.72 11.56 -16.77
N ALA A 153 -9.45 12.78 -17.24
CA ALA A 153 -9.55 13.12 -18.66
C ALA A 153 -8.62 12.28 -19.54
N THR A 154 -7.47 11.86 -19.00
CA THR A 154 -6.48 11.01 -19.68
C THR A 154 -6.93 9.56 -19.83
N GLN A 155 -7.95 9.10 -19.09
CA GLN A 155 -8.33 7.69 -19.05
C GLN A 155 -9.80 7.45 -19.41
N GLN A 156 -10.03 6.48 -20.29
CA GLN A 156 -11.26 5.74 -20.64
C GLN A 156 -12.20 5.31 -19.49
N GLY A 157 -11.60 4.93 -18.35
CA GLY A 157 -12.25 4.06 -17.37
C GLY A 157 -13.32 4.73 -16.53
N SER A 158 -14.43 4.02 -16.32
CA SER A 158 -15.54 4.45 -15.44
C SER A 158 -15.46 3.87 -14.02
N GLY A 159 -14.50 3.00 -13.72
CA GLY A 159 -14.49 2.23 -12.46
C GLY A 159 -14.32 3.04 -11.17
N LYS A 160 -13.74 4.24 -11.26
CA LYS A 160 -13.56 5.14 -10.10
C LYS A 160 -14.70 6.16 -9.92
N LEU A 161 -15.71 6.12 -10.79
CA LEU A 161 -16.84 7.05 -10.74
C LEU A 161 -17.88 6.60 -9.70
N GLY A 162 -18.65 7.57 -9.17
CA GLY A 162 -19.78 7.29 -8.28
C GLY A 162 -19.42 7.14 -6.81
N LYS A 163 -18.13 7.18 -6.46
CA LYS A 163 -17.69 7.34 -5.07
C LYS A 163 -17.75 8.81 -4.69
N TRP A 164 -18.30 9.09 -3.52
CA TRP A 164 -18.34 10.41 -2.92
C TRP A 164 -17.15 10.60 -2.01
N LYS A 165 -16.56 11.79 -2.05
CA LYS A 165 -15.40 12.15 -1.24
C LYS A 165 -15.65 13.48 -0.55
N ILE A 166 -14.94 13.64 0.55
CA ILE A 166 -14.95 14.81 1.40
C ILE A 166 -13.59 15.50 1.22
N ASN A 167 -13.59 16.70 0.65
CA ASN A 167 -12.39 17.49 0.47
C ASN A 167 -12.32 18.57 1.54
N PHE A 168 -11.29 18.49 2.38
CA PHE A 168 -10.91 19.54 3.30
C PHE A 168 -10.10 20.58 2.52
N LEU A 169 -10.49 21.85 2.61
CA LEU A 169 -9.77 22.95 1.97
C LEU A 169 -8.44 23.22 2.71
N SER A 170 -7.47 22.30 2.57
CA SER A 170 -6.13 22.43 3.12
C SER A 170 -5.42 23.60 2.43
N THR A 171 -5.05 24.61 3.21
CA THR A 171 -4.64 25.91 2.64
C THR A 171 -3.12 26.06 2.46
N GLN A 172 -2.27 25.38 3.24
CA GLN A 172 -0.82 25.69 3.22
C GLN A 172 0.05 24.45 2.98
N LYS A 173 0.68 24.43 1.80
CA LYS A 173 1.79 23.54 1.45
C LYS A 173 3.00 24.41 1.14
N TRP A 174 4.16 24.08 1.69
CA TRP A 174 5.40 24.83 1.47
C TRP A 174 6.54 23.90 1.08
N GLU A 175 7.59 24.47 0.50
CA GLU A 175 8.81 23.75 0.17
C GLU A 175 9.73 23.67 1.40
N ASN A 176 10.26 22.47 1.68
CA ASN A 176 11.23 22.27 2.74
C ASN A 176 12.60 22.82 2.28
N PRO A 177 13.22 23.79 3.00
CA PRO A 177 14.46 24.44 2.58
C PRO A 177 15.68 23.50 2.51
N LEU A 178 15.64 22.34 3.16
CA LEU A 178 16.75 21.39 3.12
C LEU A 178 16.72 20.46 1.90
N MET A 179 15.56 19.84 1.64
CA MET A 179 15.41 18.78 0.63
C MET A 179 14.54 19.17 -0.58
N GLY A 180 13.85 20.30 -0.53
CA GLY A 180 12.93 20.74 -1.59
C GLY A 180 11.60 19.97 -1.64
N TRP A 181 11.28 19.16 -0.61
CA TRP A 181 10.05 18.38 -0.57
C TRP A 181 8.85 19.22 -0.14
N THR A 182 7.67 18.87 -0.65
CA THR A 182 6.40 19.50 -0.23
C THR A 182 6.07 19.09 1.21
N SER A 183 6.15 20.05 2.14
CA SER A 183 5.74 19.89 3.53
C SER A 183 4.38 20.55 3.77
N THR A 184 3.67 20.09 4.80
CA THR A 184 2.32 20.54 5.13
C THR A 184 2.13 20.45 6.65
N GLY A 185 1.47 21.45 7.23
CA GLY A 185 1.12 21.50 8.65
C GLY A 185 -0.29 21.01 8.96
N ASP A 186 -1.10 20.78 7.93
CA ASP A 186 -2.49 20.30 8.07
C ASP A 186 -2.53 18.76 8.18
N PRO A 187 -3.06 18.20 9.30
CA PRO A 187 -3.23 16.76 9.46
C PRO A 187 -4.28 16.15 8.50
N TYR A 188 -5.26 16.93 8.03
CA TYR A 188 -6.35 16.44 7.19
C TYR A 188 -6.06 16.47 5.70
N ALA A 189 -4.91 17.03 5.29
CA ALA A 189 -4.53 17.22 3.89
C ALA A 189 -4.58 15.96 3.02
N HIS A 190 -4.36 14.77 3.60
CA HIS A 190 -4.38 13.49 2.89
C HIS A 190 -5.59 12.60 3.23
N VAL A 191 -6.25 12.85 4.36
CA VAL A 191 -7.33 12.01 4.90
C VAL A 191 -8.55 12.05 3.98
N GLY A 192 -8.92 13.25 3.51
CA GLY A 192 -10.10 13.44 2.64
C GLY A 192 -10.00 12.69 1.31
N ASP A 193 -8.82 12.69 0.69
CA ASP A 193 -8.64 12.06 -0.62
C ASP A 193 -8.42 10.54 -0.55
N SER A 194 -7.76 10.04 0.49
CA SER A 194 -7.30 8.65 0.56
C SER A 194 -8.17 7.74 1.44
N ALA A 195 -8.69 8.27 2.56
CA ALA A 195 -9.34 7.44 3.58
C ALA A 195 -10.87 7.58 3.60
N LEU A 196 -11.41 8.72 3.17
CA LEU A 196 -12.84 9.02 3.26
C LEU A 196 -13.54 8.92 1.90
N SER A 197 -13.98 7.70 1.56
CA SER A 197 -14.84 7.44 0.41
C SER A 197 -16.19 6.89 0.84
N PHE A 198 -17.26 7.47 0.32
CA PHE A 198 -18.63 7.10 0.60
C PHE A 198 -19.33 6.61 -0.68
N ASP A 199 -20.35 5.78 -0.54
CA ASP A 199 -21.13 5.27 -1.66
C ASP A 199 -22.29 6.21 -2.05
N SER A 200 -22.80 6.98 -1.10
CA SER A 200 -23.90 7.92 -1.31
C SER A 200 -23.56 9.33 -0.82
N GLU A 201 -24.24 10.32 -1.42
CA GLU A 201 -24.17 11.73 -1.01
C GLU A 201 -24.67 11.91 0.43
N GLU A 202 -25.77 11.23 0.78
CA GLU A 202 -26.41 11.27 2.09
C GLU A 202 -25.50 10.70 3.19
N ALA A 203 -24.78 9.62 2.89
CA ALA A 203 -23.79 9.07 3.83
C ALA A 203 -22.66 10.07 4.11
N ALA A 204 -22.21 10.80 3.10
CA ALA A 204 -21.20 11.85 3.27
C ALA A 204 -21.75 13.05 4.08
N LYS A 205 -23.00 13.48 3.81
CA LYS A 205 -23.66 14.56 4.58
C LYS A 205 -23.83 14.22 6.05
N SER A 206 -24.41 13.05 6.34
CA SER A 206 -24.59 12.58 7.72
C SER A 206 -23.26 12.37 8.46
N PHE A 207 -22.19 12.07 7.74
CA PHE A 207 -20.84 12.01 8.33
C PHE A 207 -20.34 13.40 8.71
N ALA A 208 -20.44 14.38 7.80
CA ALA A 208 -20.06 15.77 8.07
C ALA A 208 -20.88 16.39 9.22
N GLU A 209 -22.19 16.15 9.26
CA GLU A 209 -23.09 16.63 10.32
C GLU A 209 -22.73 16.06 11.69
N ARG A 210 -22.41 14.76 11.77
CA ARG A 210 -21.98 14.11 13.02
C ARG A 210 -20.67 14.68 13.58
N HIS A 211 -19.80 15.18 12.71
CA HIS A 211 -18.52 15.78 13.11
C HIS A 211 -18.60 17.30 13.27
N GLY A 212 -19.76 17.91 13.00
CA GLY A 212 -19.97 19.35 13.12
C GLY A 212 -19.25 20.17 12.03
N TRP A 213 -19.09 19.63 10.83
CA TRP A 213 -18.47 20.33 9.71
C TRP A 213 -19.51 21.03 8.82
N ASP A 214 -19.26 22.29 8.47
CA ASP A 214 -19.97 23.03 7.45
C ASP A 214 -19.67 22.46 6.06
N TYR A 215 -20.68 21.91 5.39
CA TYR A 215 -20.46 21.27 4.09
C TYR A 215 -21.08 22.04 2.92
N VAL A 216 -20.38 22.04 1.79
CA VAL A 216 -20.89 22.46 0.48
C VAL A 216 -20.93 21.23 -0.42
N VAL A 217 -22.09 20.95 -1.04
CA VAL A 217 -22.23 19.79 -1.92
C VAL A 217 -22.15 20.19 -3.39
N LYS A 218 -21.19 19.57 -4.10
CA LYS A 218 -21.07 19.67 -5.56
C LYS A 218 -21.72 18.46 -6.22
N LYS A 219 -22.80 18.70 -6.95
CA LYS A 219 -23.54 17.67 -7.69
C LYS A 219 -22.62 16.91 -8.65
N ARG A 220 -22.83 15.59 -8.72
CA ARG A 220 -22.13 14.71 -9.66
C ARG A 220 -22.47 15.10 -11.10
N GLN A 221 -21.45 15.42 -11.89
CA GLN A 221 -21.59 15.69 -13.32
C GLN A 221 -21.57 14.36 -14.08
N THR A 222 -22.72 13.94 -14.60
CA THR A 222 -22.84 12.77 -15.47
C THR A 222 -22.81 13.19 -16.94
N PRO A 223 -21.97 12.55 -17.77
CA PRO A 223 -21.96 12.84 -19.20
C PRO A 223 -23.27 12.36 -19.82
N ILE A 224 -23.88 13.21 -20.65
CA ILE A 224 -25.07 12.85 -21.42
C ILE A 224 -24.67 11.83 -22.48
N LEU A 225 -25.30 10.66 -22.47
CA LEU A 225 -25.09 9.62 -23.49
C LEU A 225 -25.74 10.07 -24.79
N LYS A 226 -24.92 10.49 -25.76
CA LYS A 226 -25.38 10.82 -27.11
C LYS A 226 -25.53 9.55 -27.93
N VAL A 227 -26.67 9.38 -28.59
CA VAL A 227 -26.85 8.33 -29.60
C VAL A 227 -25.85 8.60 -30.73
N LYS A 228 -25.04 7.60 -31.06
CA LYS A 228 -24.07 7.65 -32.16
C LYS A 228 -24.29 6.43 -33.04
N ALA A 229 -24.74 6.63 -34.27
CA ALA A 229 -24.82 5.57 -35.25
C ALA A 229 -23.63 5.66 -36.21
N TYR A 230 -22.98 4.54 -36.50
CA TYR A 230 -21.87 4.53 -37.46
C TYR A 230 -22.31 4.92 -38.87
N ALA A 231 -23.58 4.66 -39.22
CA ALA A 231 -24.19 5.08 -40.49
C ALA A 231 -24.19 6.60 -40.69
N ASP A 232 -24.23 7.38 -39.62
CA ASP A 232 -24.21 8.85 -39.69
C ASP A 232 -22.91 9.38 -40.32
N ASN A 233 -21.83 8.60 -40.27
CA ASN A 233 -20.56 8.95 -40.91
C ASN A 233 -20.65 9.01 -42.44
N PHE A 234 -21.59 8.27 -43.04
CA PHE A 234 -21.77 8.16 -44.50
C PHE A 234 -23.06 8.80 -45.00
N LYS A 235 -23.73 9.61 -44.17
CA LYS A 235 -24.96 10.29 -44.58
C LYS A 235 -24.67 11.26 -45.73
N TRP A 236 -25.45 11.16 -46.80
CA TRP A 236 -25.39 12.07 -47.95
C TRP A 236 -25.57 13.53 -47.48
N LYS A 237 -24.58 14.38 -47.75
CA LYS A 237 -24.53 15.78 -47.30
C LYS A 237 -25.25 16.77 -48.24
N GLY A 238 -25.92 16.27 -49.27
CA GLY A 238 -26.51 17.10 -50.32
C GLY A 238 -25.48 17.54 -51.37
N PRO A 239 -25.94 18.13 -52.49
CA PRO A 239 -25.05 18.75 -53.46
C PRO A 239 -24.30 19.94 -52.82
N PRO A 240 -23.07 20.24 -53.26
CA PRO A 240 -22.32 21.39 -52.77
C PRO A 240 -23.12 22.67 -53.01
N LYS A 241 -23.32 23.48 -51.97
CA LYS A 241 -23.98 24.78 -52.13
C LYS A 241 -23.08 25.66 -52.99
N ALA A 242 -23.61 26.12 -54.13
CA ALA A 242 -22.91 27.04 -55.01
C ALA A 242 -22.65 28.36 -54.26
N GLY A 243 -21.42 28.57 -53.82
CA GLY A 243 -20.99 29.81 -53.16
C GLY A 243 -19.88 29.69 -52.10
N GLU A 244 -19.57 28.48 -51.61
CA GLU A 244 -18.57 28.30 -50.55
C GLU A 244 -17.33 27.57 -51.08
N SER A 245 -16.67 28.18 -52.08
CA SER A 245 -15.36 27.74 -52.54
C SER A 245 -14.27 28.34 -51.64
N ALA A 246 -13.54 27.45 -50.96
CA ALA A 246 -12.13 27.57 -50.57
C ALA A 246 -11.73 28.72 -49.62
N SER A 247 -11.72 28.43 -48.32
CA SER A 247 -10.67 28.94 -47.42
C SER A 247 -10.34 27.89 -46.37
N GLN A 248 -9.34 27.05 -46.65
CA GLN A 248 -8.52 26.34 -45.67
C GLN A 248 -7.47 25.50 -46.41
N SER A 249 -6.33 26.13 -46.67
CA SER A 249 -5.00 25.49 -46.66
C SER A 249 -4.24 26.10 -45.49
#